data_AF-A0A517PF63-F1
#
_entry.id   AF-A0A517PF63-F1
#
_cell.length_a   1.000
_cell.length_b   1.000
_cell.length_c   1.000
_cell.angle_alpha   90.00
_cell.angle_beta   90.00
_cell.angle_gamma   90.00
#
_symmetry.space_group_name_H-M   'P 1'
#
loop_
_entity.id
_entity.type
_entity.pdbx_description
1 polymer ?
#
loop_
_entity_poly.entity_id
_entity_poly.type
_entity_poly.pdbx_seq_one_letter_code
_entity_poly.pdbx_strand_id
1 'polypeptide(L)'
;MSTGAVLLFALLPPWGGATPLLVDAAPRKATLLPGEPLVAEVRLTNPTDAAIAFDLGLNALEAFHVTVRDAAGRAVQTSKPIRFGGGAHSIGRYFAPPHRGRHRASLVLNRWVSTRHPPGRYSVTVHVRPVQNRWERLGLADSDPDPISVRADATFHLTIGPPDEAALRELFHRLKDRLLDPRLDPAEQDVVRASLFETDAPAAVEALDELTSAPTPPGGRLGRWEMDGLRRAATQALRRIE
;
A
#
# COMPACT_ATOMS: atom_id res chain seq x y z
N MET A 1 -16.41 -6.18 23.39
CA MET A 1 -15.13 -5.42 23.32
C MET A 1 -15.38 -4.20 22.45
N SER A 2 -15.26 -3.01 23.02
CA SER A 2 -15.68 -1.74 22.40
C SER A 2 -14.58 -1.20 21.47
N THR A 3 -14.85 -1.14 20.17
CA THR A 3 -14.05 -0.38 19.19
C THR A 3 -14.30 1.10 19.42
N GLY A 4 -13.40 1.75 20.15
CA GLY A 4 -13.41 3.22 20.31
C GLY A 4 -13.13 3.91 18.98
N ALA A 5 -14.17 4.39 18.30
CA ALA A 5 -14.05 5.31 17.19
C ALA A 5 -13.65 6.68 17.75
N VAL A 6 -12.38 7.06 17.59
CA VAL A 6 -11.94 8.44 17.84
C VAL A 6 -12.40 9.27 16.64
N LEU A 7 -13.54 9.94 16.80
CA LEU A 7 -14.02 11.01 15.92
C LEU A 7 -13.19 12.25 16.22
N LEU A 8 -12.18 12.51 15.39
CA LEU A 8 -11.47 13.78 15.39
C LEU A 8 -12.35 14.80 14.63
N PHE A 9 -13.08 15.64 15.36
CA PHE A 9 -13.77 16.79 14.76
C PHE A 9 -12.73 17.82 14.34
N ALA A 10 -12.31 17.77 13.07
CA ALA A 10 -11.58 18.86 12.45
C ALA A 10 -12.57 20.03 12.24
N LEU A 11 -12.41 21.08 13.03
CA LEU A 11 -13.05 22.38 12.79
C LEU A 11 -12.69 22.85 11.38
N LEU A 12 -13.69 22.96 10.49
CA LEU A 12 -13.49 23.42 9.12
C LEU A 12 -12.97 24.87 9.14
N PRO A 13 -11.87 25.19 8.44
CA PRO A 13 -11.39 26.57 8.34
C PRO A 13 -12.38 27.43 7.54
N PRO A 14 -12.68 28.68 7.96
CA PRO A 14 -13.76 29.49 7.38
C PRO A 14 -13.46 30.10 6.00
N TRP A 15 -12.45 29.64 5.27
CA TRP A 15 -11.90 30.33 4.09
C TRP A 15 -11.84 29.36 2.92
N GLY A 16 -12.79 29.42 1.98
CA GLY A 16 -12.72 28.91 0.59
C GLY A 16 -11.84 27.67 0.34
N GLY A 17 -11.83 26.73 1.28
CA GLY A 17 -10.73 25.81 1.47
C GLY A 17 -11.12 24.45 0.96
N ALA A 18 -10.23 23.82 0.20
CA ALA A 18 -10.44 22.50 -0.37
C ALA A 18 -11.15 21.58 0.62
N THR A 19 -12.30 21.04 0.20
CA THR A 19 -13.09 20.17 1.07
C THR A 19 -12.30 18.89 1.32
N PRO A 20 -11.96 18.57 2.59
CA PRO A 20 -11.07 17.46 2.86
C PRO A 20 -11.82 16.14 2.65
N LEU A 21 -11.27 15.24 1.82
CA LEU A 21 -11.60 13.83 1.96
C LEU A 21 -11.13 13.38 3.34
N LEU A 22 -11.92 12.55 4.00
CA LEU A 22 -11.47 11.91 5.22
C LEU A 22 -10.65 10.68 4.85
N VAL A 23 -9.47 10.56 5.44
CA VAL A 23 -8.58 9.42 5.25
C VAL A 23 -8.44 8.71 6.59
N ASP A 24 -8.76 7.42 6.61
CA ASP A 24 -8.47 6.53 7.74
C ASP A 24 -7.52 5.44 7.25
N ALA A 25 -6.61 5.01 8.12
CA ALA A 25 -5.68 3.93 7.82
C ALA A 25 -5.73 2.87 8.92
N ALA A 26 -5.74 1.60 8.51
CA ALA A 26 -5.59 0.46 9.39
C ALA A 26 -4.36 -0.36 8.96
N PRO A 27 -3.61 -0.97 9.89
CA PRO A 27 -3.82 -0.91 11.33
C PRO A 27 -3.38 0.42 11.94
N ARG A 28 -4.06 0.91 12.99
CA ARG A 28 -3.66 2.11 13.74
C ARG A 28 -2.39 1.90 14.59
N LYS A 29 -2.16 0.64 14.99
CA LYS A 29 -0.97 0.19 15.68
C LYS A 29 -0.58 -1.18 15.15
N ALA A 30 0.68 -1.38 14.82
CA ALA A 30 1.24 -2.67 14.41
C ALA A 30 2.54 -2.95 15.15
N THR A 31 2.81 -4.23 15.40
CA THR A 31 4.13 -4.71 15.81
C THR A 31 4.59 -5.65 14.72
N LEU A 32 5.77 -5.40 14.15
CA LEU A 32 6.33 -6.16 13.05
C LEU A 32 7.75 -6.61 13.37
N LEU A 33 8.18 -7.67 12.70
CA LEU A 33 9.57 -8.08 12.64
C LEU A 33 10.32 -7.28 11.55
N PRO A 34 11.64 -7.10 11.68
CA PRO A 34 12.44 -6.59 10.58
C PRO A 34 12.26 -7.44 9.32
N GLY A 35 11.91 -6.83 8.18
CA GLY A 35 11.66 -7.56 6.93
C GLY A 35 10.24 -8.09 6.75
N GLU A 36 9.37 -7.97 7.75
CA GLU A 36 7.95 -8.33 7.62
C GLU A 36 7.18 -7.33 6.73
N PRO A 37 6.24 -7.76 5.88
CA PRO A 37 5.36 -6.90 5.12
C PRO A 37 4.38 -6.12 6.01
N LEU A 38 4.44 -4.79 5.92
CA LEU A 38 3.45 -3.88 6.44
C LEU A 38 2.38 -3.61 5.38
N VAL A 39 1.17 -4.09 5.63
CA VAL A 39 0.00 -3.76 4.80
C VAL A 39 -0.84 -2.72 5.52
N ALA A 40 -1.07 -1.59 4.87
CA ALA A 40 -1.98 -0.55 5.34
C ALA A 40 -3.22 -0.49 4.44
N GLU A 41 -4.39 -0.66 5.03
CA GLU A 41 -5.65 -0.38 4.39
C GLU A 41 -5.99 1.10 4.57
N VAL A 42 -6.07 1.81 3.46
CA VAL A 42 -6.45 3.23 3.42
C VAL A 42 -7.89 3.36 2.94
N ARG A 43 -8.69 4.11 3.69
CA ARG A 43 -10.09 4.40 3.39
C ARG A 43 -10.25 5.87 3.09
N LEU A 44 -10.76 6.19 1.91
CA LEU A 44 -11.12 7.55 1.51
C LEU A 44 -12.63 7.69 1.64
N THR A 45 -13.09 8.65 2.43
CA THR A 45 -14.51 8.96 2.60
C THR A 45 -14.80 10.37 2.13
N ASN A 46 -15.86 10.54 1.32
CA ASN A 46 -16.39 11.84 0.96
C ASN A 46 -17.41 12.30 2.02
N PRO A 47 -17.08 13.30 2.86
CA PRO A 47 -17.98 13.78 3.91
C PRO A 47 -18.97 14.85 3.41
N THR A 48 -18.99 15.13 2.11
CA THR A 48 -19.74 16.26 1.55
C THR A 48 -21.07 15.83 0.96
N ASP A 49 -21.96 16.81 0.73
CA ASP A 49 -23.23 16.62 0.03
C ASP A 49 -23.07 16.53 -1.51
N ALA A 50 -21.88 16.79 -2.03
CA ALA A 50 -21.57 16.75 -3.46
C ALA A 50 -20.77 15.49 -3.80
N ALA A 51 -20.92 14.98 -5.03
CA ALA A 51 -20.04 13.94 -5.49
C ALA A 51 -18.65 14.52 -5.79
N ILE A 52 -17.60 13.77 -5.45
CA ILE A 52 -16.22 14.17 -5.69
C ILE A 52 -15.59 13.14 -6.61
N ALA A 53 -15.03 13.58 -7.74
CA ALA A 53 -14.15 12.76 -8.55
C ALA A 53 -12.70 13.09 -8.20
N PHE A 54 -11.85 12.07 -8.08
CA PHE A 54 -10.41 12.28 -7.94
C PHE A 54 -9.61 11.25 -8.73
N ASP A 55 -8.43 11.69 -9.19
CA ASP A 55 -7.47 10.87 -9.92
C ASP A 55 -6.43 10.30 -8.94
N LEU A 56 -6.47 8.98 -8.75
CA LEU A 56 -5.44 8.26 -7.99
C LEU A 56 -4.18 7.98 -8.81
N GLY A 57 -4.16 8.43 -10.05
CA GLY A 57 -3.10 8.29 -11.02
C GLY A 57 -3.04 6.91 -11.67
N LEU A 58 -1.87 6.53 -12.17
CA LEU A 58 -1.69 5.23 -12.83
C LEU A 58 -1.72 4.13 -11.78
N ASN A 59 -2.54 3.09 -12.02
CA ASN A 59 -2.75 1.94 -11.14
C ASN A 59 -3.33 2.29 -9.75
N ALA A 60 -3.94 3.47 -9.61
CA ALA A 60 -4.56 3.93 -8.37
C ALA A 60 -3.62 4.04 -7.14
N LEU A 61 -2.29 4.04 -7.32
CA LEU A 61 -1.32 4.13 -6.22
C LEU A 61 -0.50 5.42 -6.21
N GLU A 62 -0.47 6.16 -7.32
CA GLU A 62 0.38 7.33 -7.52
C GLU A 62 0.02 8.49 -6.60
N ALA A 63 -1.24 8.59 -6.20
CA ALA A 63 -1.71 9.60 -5.26
C ALA A 63 -1.25 9.36 -3.81
N PHE A 64 -0.68 8.20 -3.50
CA PHE A 64 -0.25 7.88 -2.13
C PHE A 64 1.23 8.16 -1.94
N HIS A 65 1.54 8.92 -0.89
CA HIS A 65 2.90 9.14 -0.41
C HIS A 65 3.01 8.72 1.05
N VAL A 66 4.17 8.24 1.46
CA VAL A 66 4.38 7.72 2.81
C VAL A 66 5.58 8.41 3.43
N THR A 67 5.41 8.93 4.64
CA THR A 67 6.49 9.47 5.46
C THR A 67 6.63 8.63 6.71
N VAL A 68 7.86 8.24 7.03
CA VAL A 68 8.18 7.47 8.24
C VAL A 68 9.06 8.33 9.14
N ARG A 69 8.67 8.43 10.41
CA ARG A 69 9.43 9.14 11.43
C ARG A 69 9.80 8.21 12.58
N ASP A 70 10.99 8.41 13.14
CA ASP A 70 11.45 7.71 14.35
C ASP A 70 10.75 8.24 15.62
N ALA A 71 11.08 7.66 16.77
CA ALA A 71 10.56 8.09 18.07
C ALA A 71 10.93 9.54 18.45
N ALA A 72 11.96 10.10 17.83
CA ALA A 72 12.36 11.51 17.99
C ALA A 72 11.62 12.45 17.00
N GLY A 73 10.74 11.90 16.15
CA GLY A 73 10.00 12.65 15.14
C GLY A 73 10.80 13.00 13.89
N ARG A 74 12.05 12.51 13.75
CA ARG A 74 12.88 12.75 12.57
C ARG A 74 12.40 11.89 11.42
N ALA A 75 12.29 12.47 10.23
CA ALA A 75 11.96 11.72 9.03
C ALA A 75 13.13 10.80 8.66
N VAL A 76 12.93 9.49 8.81
CA VAL A 76 13.92 8.45 8.46
C VAL A 76 13.70 7.93 7.05
N GLN A 77 12.49 8.10 6.50
CA GLN A 77 12.17 7.70 5.14
C GLN A 77 11.00 8.51 4.59
N THR A 78 11.06 8.83 3.31
CA THR A 78 9.94 9.41 2.55
C THR A 78 9.84 8.65 1.23
N SER A 79 8.63 8.20 0.89
CA SER A 79 8.35 7.51 -0.36
C SER A 79 8.78 8.36 -1.54
N LYS A 80 9.52 7.79 -2.49
CA LYS A 80 9.63 8.37 -3.82
C LYS A 80 8.30 8.13 -4.57
N PRO A 81 7.87 9.03 -5.46
CA PRO A 81 6.77 8.76 -6.36
C PRO A 81 7.02 7.44 -7.08
N ILE A 82 5.99 6.58 -7.15
CA ILE A 82 6.14 5.29 -7.82
C ILE A 82 6.29 5.55 -9.32
N ARG A 83 7.50 5.34 -9.84
CA ARG A 83 7.76 5.37 -11.28
C ARG A 83 7.60 3.95 -11.79
N PHE A 84 6.53 3.68 -12.53
CA PHE A 84 6.34 2.38 -13.15
C PHE A 84 7.09 2.32 -14.49
N GLY A 85 7.83 1.24 -14.70
CA GLY A 85 8.38 0.89 -16.02
C GLY A 85 7.23 0.47 -16.95
N GLY A 86 7.26 0.95 -18.20
CA GLY A 86 6.10 0.92 -19.11
C GLY A 86 5.32 -0.40 -19.14
N GLY A 87 3.99 -0.28 -19.12
CA GLY A 87 3.02 -1.37 -19.22
C GLY A 87 1.61 -0.83 -19.37
N ALA A 88 0.64 -1.73 -19.57
CA ALA A 88 -0.79 -1.34 -19.53
C ALA A 88 -1.15 -0.95 -18.09
N HIS A 89 -1.61 0.28 -17.91
CA HIS A 89 -1.98 0.82 -16.60
C HIS A 89 -3.45 1.23 -16.63
N SER A 90 -4.22 0.80 -15.63
CA SER A 90 -5.58 1.33 -15.44
C SER A 90 -5.47 2.72 -14.84
N ILE A 91 -6.29 3.65 -15.34
CA ILE A 91 -6.38 4.96 -14.72
C ILE A 91 -7.25 4.83 -13.48
N GLY A 92 -6.69 5.17 -12.32
CA GLY A 92 -7.36 5.07 -11.03
C GLY A 92 -8.35 6.22 -10.81
N ARG A 93 -9.36 6.37 -11.67
CA ARG A 93 -10.43 7.34 -11.44
C ARG A 93 -11.38 6.77 -10.39
N TYR A 94 -11.55 7.48 -9.28
CA TYR A 94 -12.56 7.15 -8.31
C TYR A 94 -13.60 8.26 -8.22
N PHE A 95 -14.86 7.86 -8.30
CA PHE A 95 -16.00 8.72 -8.04
C PHE A 95 -16.54 8.40 -6.66
N ALA A 96 -16.53 9.38 -5.76
CA ALA A 96 -16.96 9.27 -4.39
C ALA A 96 -18.36 9.90 -4.24
N PRO A 97 -19.44 9.11 -4.13
CA PRO A 97 -20.76 9.63 -3.84
C PRO A 97 -20.82 10.43 -2.51
N PRO A 98 -21.73 11.41 -2.39
CA PRO A 98 -21.99 12.14 -1.16
C PRO A 98 -22.21 11.21 0.04
N HIS A 99 -21.54 11.47 1.17
CA HIS A 99 -21.65 10.75 2.46
C HIS A 99 -21.50 9.22 2.44
N ARG A 100 -21.28 8.60 1.28
CA ARG A 100 -21.38 7.16 1.05
C ARG A 100 -20.21 6.60 0.25
N GLY A 101 -19.47 7.45 -0.48
CA GLY A 101 -18.28 7.03 -1.19
C GLY A 101 -17.19 6.59 -0.22
N ARG A 102 -16.94 5.28 -0.17
CA ARG A 102 -15.82 4.66 0.54
C ARG A 102 -14.93 3.99 -0.48
N HIS A 103 -13.79 4.60 -0.79
CA HIS A 103 -12.73 3.91 -1.51
C HIS A 103 -11.87 3.17 -0.50
N ARG A 104 -11.54 1.90 -0.77
CA ARG A 104 -10.62 1.10 0.03
C ARG A 104 -9.44 0.72 -0.86
N ALA A 105 -8.25 1.07 -0.42
CA ALA A 105 -7.00 0.67 -1.07
C ALA A 105 -6.14 -0.07 -0.06
N SER A 106 -5.67 -1.26 -0.42
CA SER A 106 -4.69 -2.00 0.38
C SER A 106 -3.29 -1.68 -0.15
N LEU A 107 -2.48 -1.04 0.68
CA LEU A 107 -1.14 -0.59 0.35
C LEU A 107 -0.12 -1.50 1.03
N VAL A 108 0.68 -2.22 0.24
CA VAL A 108 1.86 -2.92 0.78
C VAL A 108 2.98 -1.91 0.92
N LEU A 109 3.19 -1.44 2.14
CA LEU A 109 4.03 -0.28 2.42
C LEU A 109 5.53 -0.54 2.31
N ASN A 110 5.97 -1.79 2.24
CA ASN A 110 7.39 -2.14 2.18
C ASN A 110 8.11 -1.54 0.98
N ARG A 111 7.37 -1.27 -0.10
CA ARG A 111 7.87 -0.54 -1.28
C ARG A 111 8.26 0.91 -0.99
N TRP A 112 7.69 1.49 0.06
CA TRP A 112 7.87 2.89 0.47
C TRP A 112 8.52 3.04 1.84
N VAL A 113 8.47 2.00 2.68
CA VAL A 113 8.89 1.96 4.09
C VAL A 113 9.73 0.70 4.30
N SER A 114 11.03 0.86 4.54
CA SER A 114 11.86 -0.28 4.92
C SER A 114 11.47 -0.74 6.32
N THR A 115 11.01 -1.98 6.51
CA THR A 115 10.90 -2.56 7.86
C THR A 115 12.26 -2.99 8.41
N ARG A 116 13.36 -2.77 7.66
CA ARG A 116 14.74 -3.02 8.11
C ARG A 116 15.31 -1.89 8.97
N HIS A 117 14.50 -0.91 9.35
CA HIS A 117 14.93 0.06 10.35
C HIS A 117 15.27 -0.67 11.66
N PRO A 118 16.19 -0.14 12.48
CA PRO A 118 16.52 -0.75 13.76
C PRO A 118 15.27 -0.97 14.63
N PRO A 119 15.28 -1.96 15.55
CA PRO A 119 14.19 -2.16 16.48
C PRO A 119 13.83 -0.86 17.20
N GLY A 120 12.54 -0.54 17.27
CA GLY A 120 12.11 0.75 17.79
C GLY A 120 10.66 1.12 17.47
N ARG A 121 10.29 2.34 17.85
CA ARG A 121 8.96 2.91 17.58
C ARG A 121 9.03 3.92 16.45
N TYR A 122 8.03 3.85 15.58
CA TYR A 122 7.91 4.67 14.39
C TYR A 122 6.49 5.20 14.24
N SER A 123 6.35 6.35 13.59
CA SER A 123 5.07 6.83 13.08
C SER A 123 5.11 6.84 11.55
N VAL A 124 4.12 6.20 10.93
CA VAL A 124 3.96 6.17 9.49
C VAL A 124 2.77 7.05 9.14
N THR A 125 2.98 8.04 8.28
CA THR A 125 1.92 8.91 7.77
C THR A 125 1.74 8.65 6.28
N VAL A 126 0.54 8.24 5.90
CA VAL A 126 0.12 8.12 4.50
C VAL A 126 -0.55 9.42 4.11
N HIS A 127 0.03 10.10 3.13
CA HIS A 127 -0.50 11.30 2.53
C HIS A 127 -1.20 10.93 1.22
N VAL A 128 -2.43 11.38 1.06
CA VAL A 128 -3.20 11.25 -0.18
C VAL A 128 -3.17 12.59 -0.89
N ARG A 129 -2.58 12.59 -2.08
CA ARG A 129 -2.42 13.75 -2.96
C ARG A 129 -2.84 13.35 -4.37
N PRO A 130 -4.14 13.47 -4.71
CA PRO A 130 -4.63 13.15 -6.05
C PRO A 130 -3.85 13.88 -7.14
N VAL A 131 -3.68 13.21 -8.27
CA VAL A 131 -2.94 13.77 -9.41
C VAL A 131 -3.78 14.87 -10.04
N GLN A 132 -3.42 16.12 -9.80
CA GLN A 132 -4.09 17.25 -10.41
C GLN A 132 -3.87 17.27 -11.93
N ASN A 133 -4.93 17.63 -12.65
CA ASN A 133 -4.86 18.10 -14.04
C ASN A 133 -4.24 17.10 -15.03
N ARG A 134 -4.27 15.80 -14.75
CA ARG A 134 -3.92 14.78 -15.76
C ARG A 134 -4.96 14.75 -16.88
N TRP A 135 -6.24 14.89 -16.54
CA TRP A 135 -7.35 14.86 -17.50
C TRP A 135 -7.38 16.07 -18.44
N GLU A 136 -7.13 17.26 -17.89
CA GLU A 136 -6.96 18.48 -18.69
C GLU A 136 -5.80 18.32 -19.69
N ARG A 137 -4.66 17.78 -19.23
CA ARG A 137 -3.51 17.51 -20.12
C ARG A 137 -3.80 16.44 -21.18
N LEU A 138 -4.69 15.51 -20.90
CA LEU A 138 -5.10 14.46 -21.84
C LEU A 138 -6.25 14.91 -22.75
N GLY A 139 -6.78 16.13 -22.60
CA GLY A 139 -7.90 16.64 -23.40
C GLY A 139 -9.22 15.92 -23.13
N LEU A 140 -9.38 15.31 -21.95
CA LEU A 140 -10.57 14.53 -21.58
C LEU A 140 -11.54 15.31 -20.67
N ALA A 141 -11.30 16.61 -20.49
CA ALA A 141 -12.03 17.48 -19.57
C ALA A 141 -13.29 18.06 -20.21
N ASP A 142 -14.21 17.23 -20.69
CA ASP A 142 -15.38 17.76 -21.41
C ASP A 142 -16.49 18.29 -20.48
N SER A 143 -16.57 17.94 -19.19
CA SER A 143 -17.59 18.48 -18.27
C SER A 143 -17.32 18.16 -16.79
N ASP A 144 -16.06 17.99 -16.38
CA ASP A 144 -15.78 17.52 -15.02
C ASP A 144 -15.76 18.65 -13.98
N PRO A 145 -16.25 18.39 -12.75
CA PRO A 145 -16.31 19.38 -11.68
C PRO A 145 -14.92 19.91 -11.33
N ASP A 146 -14.87 21.17 -10.86
CA ASP A 146 -13.63 21.85 -10.48
C ASP A 146 -12.70 20.93 -9.67
N PRO A 147 -11.40 20.84 -10.02
CA PRO A 147 -10.47 19.96 -9.35
C PRO A 147 -10.29 20.39 -7.89
N ILE A 148 -10.98 19.69 -6.98
CA ILE A 148 -10.83 19.91 -5.54
C ILE A 148 -9.42 19.46 -5.16
N SER A 149 -8.63 20.39 -4.62
CA SER A 149 -7.28 20.13 -4.10
C SER A 149 -7.34 19.31 -2.82
N VAL A 150 -7.65 18.02 -2.92
CA VAL A 150 -7.75 17.19 -1.74
C VAL A 150 -6.35 16.85 -1.20
N ARG A 151 -6.10 17.21 0.05
CA ARG A 151 -4.97 16.70 0.82
C ARG A 151 -5.51 16.10 2.09
N ALA A 152 -5.17 14.85 2.34
CA ALA A 152 -5.60 14.18 3.55
C ALA A 152 -4.56 13.15 3.98
N ASP A 153 -4.39 13.05 5.28
CA ASP A 153 -3.32 12.29 5.91
C ASP A 153 -3.91 11.31 6.91
N ALA A 154 -3.36 10.10 6.95
CA ALA A 154 -3.63 9.15 8.01
C ALA A 154 -2.31 8.69 8.64
N THR A 155 -2.22 8.81 9.96
CA THR A 155 -1.05 8.41 10.73
C THR A 155 -1.37 7.17 11.56
N PHE A 156 -0.45 6.22 11.57
CA PHE A 156 -0.48 5.09 12.48
C PHE A 156 0.90 4.80 13.05
N HIS A 157 0.93 4.01 14.11
CA HIS A 157 2.14 3.74 14.88
C HIS A 157 2.64 2.32 14.65
N LEU A 158 3.94 2.21 14.43
CA LEU A 158 4.61 0.94 14.19
C LEU A 158 5.64 0.70 15.30
N THR A 159 5.70 -0.54 15.77
CA THR A 159 6.81 -1.03 16.59
C THR A 159 7.54 -2.11 15.80
N ILE A 160 8.84 -1.94 15.60
CA ILE A 160 9.69 -2.96 14.97
C ILE A 160 10.42 -3.69 16.10
N GLY A 161 10.21 -5.01 16.19
CA GLY A 161 10.86 -5.87 17.17
C GLY A 161 12.31 -6.21 16.80
N PRO A 162 13.01 -7.01 17.62
CA PRO A 162 14.30 -7.58 17.23
C PRO A 162 14.14 -8.53 16.03
N PRO A 163 15.21 -8.79 15.25
CA PRO A 163 15.20 -9.81 14.21
C PRO A 163 14.83 -11.18 14.78
N ASP A 164 13.93 -11.89 14.11
CA ASP A 164 13.53 -13.27 14.44
C ASP A 164 13.29 -14.03 13.13
N GLU A 165 14.29 -14.81 12.71
CA GLU A 165 14.25 -15.53 11.44
C GLU A 165 13.20 -16.66 11.44
N ALA A 166 13.02 -17.34 12.57
CA ALA A 166 12.07 -18.44 12.69
C ALA A 166 10.63 -17.90 12.49
N ALA A 167 10.30 -16.79 13.14
CA ALA A 167 9.00 -16.15 13.00
C ALA A 167 8.78 -15.56 11.59
N LEU A 168 9.81 -15.00 10.95
CA LEU A 168 9.72 -14.55 9.54
C LEU A 168 9.48 -15.72 8.58
N ARG A 169 10.14 -16.87 8.81
CA ARG A 169 9.94 -18.09 8.01
C ARG A 169 8.52 -18.62 8.16
N GLU A 170 8.00 -18.66 9.39
CA GLU A 170 6.61 -19.04 9.64
C GLU A 170 5.63 -18.09 8.93
N LEU A 171 5.86 -16.78 9.01
CA LEU A 171 5.04 -15.80 8.30
C LEU A 171 5.04 -16.06 6.79
N PHE A 172 6.22 -16.30 6.22
CA PHE A 172 6.35 -16.61 4.80
C PHE A 172 5.52 -17.84 4.41
N HIS A 173 5.59 -18.93 5.18
CA HIS A 173 4.77 -20.12 4.93
C HIS A 173 3.28 -19.82 4.98
N ARG A 174 2.82 -19.05 5.99
CA ARG A 174 1.41 -18.63 6.08
C ARG A 174 0.96 -17.80 4.88
N LEU A 175 1.79 -16.88 4.41
CA LEU A 175 1.49 -16.08 3.21
C LEU A 175 1.43 -16.96 1.95
N LYS A 176 2.35 -17.93 1.82
CA LYS A 176 2.35 -18.91 0.73
C LYS A 176 1.07 -19.73 0.73
N ASP A 177 0.69 -20.30 1.87
CA ASP A 177 -0.53 -21.10 2.01
C ASP A 177 -1.78 -20.27 1.72
N ARG A 178 -1.81 -19.01 2.17
CA ARG A 178 -2.90 -18.07 1.88
C ARG A 178 -3.02 -17.78 0.38
N LEU A 179 -1.90 -17.64 -0.33
CA LEU A 179 -1.90 -17.40 -1.78
C LEU A 179 -2.48 -18.59 -2.57
N LEU A 180 -2.33 -19.80 -2.04
CA LEU A 180 -2.87 -21.03 -2.64
C LEU A 180 -4.35 -21.25 -2.32
N ASP A 181 -4.98 -20.41 -1.49
CA ASP A 181 -6.41 -20.50 -1.17
C ASP A 181 -7.27 -20.08 -2.39
N PRO A 182 -8.06 -21.00 -2.99
CA PRO A 182 -8.87 -20.68 -4.17
C PRO A 182 -10.02 -19.71 -3.87
N ARG A 183 -10.31 -19.43 -2.58
CA ARG A 183 -11.35 -18.49 -2.16
C ARG A 183 -10.86 -17.05 -2.08
N LEU A 184 -9.56 -16.83 -2.24
CA LEU A 184 -8.97 -15.51 -2.16
C LEU A 184 -9.41 -14.69 -3.38
N ASP A 185 -10.01 -13.53 -3.16
CA ASP A 185 -10.38 -12.65 -4.27
C ASP A 185 -9.12 -12.08 -4.97
N PRO A 186 -9.22 -11.64 -6.23
CA PRO A 186 -8.05 -11.17 -6.98
C PRO A 186 -7.29 -10.02 -6.32
N ALA A 187 -7.98 -9.09 -5.63
CA ALA A 187 -7.32 -7.97 -4.98
C ALA A 187 -6.56 -8.42 -3.72
N GLU A 188 -7.14 -9.34 -2.96
CA GLU A 188 -6.46 -9.99 -1.83
C GLU A 188 -5.26 -10.83 -2.31
N GLN A 189 -5.39 -11.57 -3.41
CA GLN A 189 -4.29 -12.31 -4.03
C GLN A 189 -3.11 -11.40 -4.38
N ASP A 190 -3.38 -10.24 -4.98
CA ASP A 190 -2.34 -9.28 -5.35
C ASP A 190 -1.62 -8.71 -4.11
N VAL A 191 -2.35 -8.45 -3.02
CA VAL A 191 -1.77 -7.99 -1.74
C VAL A 191 -0.90 -9.07 -1.12
N VAL A 192 -1.37 -10.31 -1.06
CA VAL A 192 -0.60 -11.44 -0.52
C VAL A 192 0.65 -11.70 -1.36
N ARG A 193 0.49 -11.70 -2.69
CA ARG A 193 1.61 -11.87 -3.63
C ARG A 193 2.65 -10.76 -3.43
N ALA A 194 2.22 -9.49 -3.40
CA ALA A 194 3.10 -8.36 -3.10
C ALA A 194 3.77 -8.50 -1.73
N SER A 195 3.06 -8.94 -0.70
CA SER A 195 3.62 -9.15 0.64
C SER A 195 4.71 -10.22 0.65
N LEU A 196 4.55 -11.32 -0.10
CA LEU A 196 5.57 -12.34 -0.29
C LEU A 196 6.84 -11.77 -0.95
N PHE A 197 6.67 -10.95 -2.00
CA PHE A 197 7.81 -10.32 -2.70
C PHE A 197 8.61 -9.37 -1.81
N GLU A 198 7.95 -8.73 -0.84
CA GLU A 198 8.58 -7.75 0.04
C GLU A 198 9.05 -8.37 1.38
N THR A 199 8.76 -9.66 1.62
CA THR A 199 9.24 -10.39 2.80
C THR A 199 10.70 -10.72 2.60
N ASP A 200 11.58 -10.11 3.39
CA ASP A 200 13.02 -10.33 3.32
C ASP A 200 13.44 -11.50 4.23
N ALA A 201 13.16 -12.72 3.79
CA ALA A 201 13.65 -13.93 4.46
C ALA A 201 14.64 -14.65 3.54
N PRO A 202 15.79 -15.13 4.03
CA PRO A 202 16.62 -16.10 3.29
C PRO A 202 15.79 -17.32 2.84
N ALA A 203 14.84 -17.74 3.67
CA ALA A 203 13.85 -18.76 3.36
C ALA A 203 12.88 -18.39 2.22
N ALA A 204 12.67 -17.09 1.95
CA ALA A 204 11.88 -16.67 0.79
C ALA A 204 12.59 -17.03 -0.52
N VAL A 205 13.92 -16.99 -0.56
CA VAL A 205 14.72 -17.42 -1.71
C VAL A 205 14.59 -18.93 -1.93
N GLU A 206 14.77 -19.74 -0.88
CA GLU A 206 14.61 -21.20 -0.96
C GLU A 206 13.19 -21.61 -1.37
N ALA A 207 12.17 -20.97 -0.81
CA ALA A 207 10.78 -21.28 -1.13
C ALA A 207 10.34 -20.74 -2.50
N LEU A 208 10.98 -19.68 -3.01
CA LEU A 208 10.82 -19.25 -4.41
C LEU A 208 11.42 -20.29 -5.36
N ASP A 209 12.58 -20.85 -5.02
CA ASP A 209 13.17 -21.95 -5.78
C ASP A 209 12.24 -23.17 -5.78
N GLU A 210 11.63 -23.53 -4.65
CA GLU A 210 10.60 -24.58 -4.60
C GLU A 210 9.38 -24.27 -5.48
N LEU A 211 8.84 -23.03 -5.42
CA LEU A 211 7.69 -22.61 -6.23
C LEU A 211 8.00 -22.60 -7.73
N THR A 212 9.24 -22.29 -8.11
CA THR A 212 9.68 -22.34 -9.51
C THR A 212 10.06 -23.73 -9.99
N SER A 213 10.33 -24.65 -9.06
CA SER A 213 10.66 -26.05 -9.32
C SER A 213 9.45 -26.98 -9.29
N ALA A 214 8.34 -26.56 -8.67
CA ALA A 214 7.12 -27.34 -8.61
C ALA A 214 6.47 -27.48 -10.00
N PRO A 215 5.97 -28.67 -10.38
CA PRO A 215 5.27 -28.85 -11.64
C PRO A 215 4.00 -27.98 -11.66
N THR A 216 3.91 -27.10 -12.65
CA THR A 216 2.77 -26.17 -12.82
C THR A 216 1.44 -26.94 -12.77
N PRO A 217 0.53 -26.65 -11.82
CA PRO A 217 -0.77 -27.30 -11.80
C PRO A 217 -1.55 -26.93 -13.08
N PRO A 218 -2.27 -27.87 -13.69
CA PRO A 218 -3.05 -27.60 -14.89
C PRO A 218 -4.20 -26.65 -14.53
N GLY A 219 -4.03 -25.35 -14.86
CA GLY A 219 -5.07 -24.34 -14.69
C GLY A 219 -4.63 -23.03 -14.02
N GLY A 220 -3.47 -23.00 -13.35
CA GLY A 220 -2.95 -21.79 -12.69
C GLY A 220 -1.64 -21.34 -13.33
N ARG A 221 -1.69 -20.54 -14.40
CA ARG A 221 -0.46 -19.96 -14.96
C ARG A 221 -0.13 -18.67 -14.22
N LEU A 222 0.92 -18.70 -13.39
CA LEU A 222 1.77 -17.52 -13.28
C LEU A 222 2.42 -17.30 -14.64
N GLY A 223 2.22 -16.12 -15.21
CA GLY A 223 2.81 -15.74 -16.49
C GLY A 223 4.33 -15.78 -16.41
N ARG A 224 4.99 -16.08 -17.53
CA ARG A 224 6.47 -16.09 -17.63
C ARG A 224 7.11 -14.81 -17.05
N TRP A 225 6.46 -13.66 -17.26
CA TRP A 225 6.88 -12.36 -16.73
C TRP A 225 6.83 -12.27 -15.20
N GLU A 226 5.86 -12.93 -14.56
CA GLU A 226 5.70 -12.95 -13.10
C GLU A 226 6.75 -13.87 -12.47
N MET A 227 7.04 -15.00 -13.12
CA MET A 227 8.12 -15.91 -12.75
C MET A 227 9.50 -15.25 -12.89
N ASP A 228 9.71 -14.46 -13.95
CA ASP A 228 10.94 -13.68 -14.13
C ASP A 228 11.04 -12.52 -13.12
N GLY A 229 9.91 -11.99 -12.64
CA GLY A 229 9.85 -11.05 -11.53
C GLY A 229 10.28 -11.69 -10.21
N LEU A 230 9.73 -12.86 -9.91
CA LEU A 230 10.07 -13.72 -8.77
C LEU A 230 11.58 -14.02 -8.72
N ARG A 231 12.14 -14.51 -9.83
CA ARG A 231 13.58 -14.79 -9.91
C ARG A 231 14.45 -13.55 -9.70
N ARG A 232 14.09 -12.40 -10.28
CA ARG A 232 14.87 -11.16 -10.10
C ARG A 232 14.81 -10.62 -8.66
N ALA A 233 13.67 -10.74 -8.00
CA ALA A 233 13.52 -10.35 -6.60
C ALA A 233 14.40 -11.23 -5.69
N ALA A 234 14.36 -12.55 -5.88
CA ALA A 234 15.22 -13.48 -5.14
C ALA A 234 16.71 -13.23 -5.38
N THR A 235 17.14 -13.03 -6.63
CA THR A 235 18.54 -12.70 -6.95
C THR A 235 18.98 -11.36 -6.36
N GLN A 236 18.09 -10.36 -6.30
CA GLN A 236 18.39 -9.09 -5.63
C GLN A 236 18.46 -9.22 -4.10
N ALA A 237 17.66 -10.09 -3.50
CA ALA A 237 17.73 -10.39 -2.07
C ALA A 237 19.07 -11.05 -1.72
N LEU A 238 19.49 -12.06 -2.49
CA LEU A 238 20.78 -12.74 -2.32
C LEU A 238 21.99 -11.78 -2.39
N ARG A 239 22.02 -10.89 -3.39
CA ARG A 239 23.11 -9.90 -3.55
C ARG A 239 23.17 -8.82 -2.48
N ARG A 240 22.18 -8.73 -1.59
CA ARG A 240 22.12 -7.75 -0.49
C ARG A 240 22.54 -8.35 0.86
N ILE A 241 22.76 -9.66 0.90
CA ILE A 241 23.26 -10.42 2.06
C ILE A 241 24.79 -10.53 2.01
N GLU A 242 25.38 -10.47 0.82
CA GLU A 242 26.83 -10.32 0.56
C GLU A 242 27.29 -8.86 0.75
#